data_AF-A0A1Z5LF42-F1
#
_entry.id   AF-A0A1Z5LF42-F1
#
_cell.length_a   1.000
_cell.length_b   1.000
_cell.length_c   1.000
_cell.angle_alpha   90.00
_cell.angle_beta   90.00
_cell.angle_gamma   90.00
#
_symmetry.space_group_name_H-M   'P 1'
#
loop_
_entity.id
_entity.type
_entity.pdbx_description
1 polymer ?
#
loop_
_entity_poly.entity_id
_entity_poly.type
_entity_poly.pdbx_seq_one_letter_code
_entity_poly.pdbx_strand_id
1 'polypeptide(L)'
;MGQVMGSERKPSIIVSSYMGKTYEYQHEALHSDRYISVLENLDIEDPDVVNCLIDQRAVEKIALIPTNHEARSCLMHATSVPSNCWEAYTAQGDQLYPAPNFRYYSSSRNRAELLKVGVDDQIREKSAELEEIEQRLRDLDPMSRTLQHDLAQHRTEAGVIAKQLEKLRREDMELRSRADELRRFEGSEPTNIDTLEDALVELEGEVQSLQSKRSDAHKTYSEARAAWKASSEEVRKKEDARKQLMGTADAAKEKLIQADSELQKVKSVSATNKEQIAAAERRCAAAERDKKLCEQKIEKLIQEAAAVAPDRILTRRGISAITNEIEAIKEQLEEEESRTESRETVESRYAQAVERYGDMKDNVGQLTEFVKRLHDTMRERREKYCILCEQTVLRLRLIFSSTLLQQNFIGRLEFNHAKQQLHIQVKPSEQNSQLQQDLKALSGGERSFSTVCFVLALWETMECPFRVMDEFDIFMDMGKRRVSLEMILEM
;
A
#
# COMPACT_ATOMS: atom_id res chain seq x y z
N MET A 1 -21.32 -21.35 -4.99
CA MET A 1 -22.17 -20.25 -4.49
C MET A 1 -23.26 -20.71 -3.50
N GLY A 2 -23.88 -21.89 -3.65
CA GLY A 2 -24.84 -22.40 -2.64
C GLY A 2 -24.24 -22.70 -1.25
N GLN A 3 -22.92 -22.88 -1.16
CA GLN A 3 -22.19 -23.04 0.11
C GLN A 3 -21.97 -21.73 0.88
N VAL A 4 -22.18 -20.54 0.29
CA VAL A 4 -21.82 -19.25 0.91
C VAL A 4 -23.05 -18.45 1.36
N MET A 5 -24.18 -18.52 0.63
CA MET A 5 -25.36 -17.67 0.87
C MET A 5 -26.59 -18.44 1.44
N GLY A 6 -26.47 -19.74 1.70
CA GLY A 6 -27.56 -20.55 2.26
C GLY A 6 -28.88 -20.47 1.47
N SER A 7 -29.98 -20.19 2.18
CA SER A 7 -31.35 -20.03 1.63
C SER A 7 -31.72 -18.58 1.30
N GLU A 8 -30.79 -17.64 1.37
CA GLU A 8 -31.07 -16.23 1.12
C GLU A 8 -31.20 -15.92 -0.37
N ARG A 9 -32.06 -14.93 -0.68
CA ARG A 9 -32.33 -14.51 -2.05
C ARG A 9 -31.05 -13.91 -2.63
N LYS A 10 -30.58 -14.49 -3.75
CA LYS A 10 -29.35 -14.04 -4.43
C LYS A 10 -29.41 -12.53 -4.69
N PRO A 11 -28.31 -11.77 -4.45
CA PRO A 11 -28.26 -10.35 -4.74
C PRO A 11 -28.40 -10.13 -6.25
N SER A 12 -29.07 -9.03 -6.62
CA SER A 12 -29.15 -8.61 -8.01
C SER A 12 -27.77 -8.09 -8.42
N ILE A 13 -27.13 -8.76 -9.38
CA ILE A 13 -25.84 -8.36 -9.93
C ILE A 13 -26.08 -7.86 -11.34
N ILE A 14 -25.81 -6.58 -11.59
CA ILE A 14 -25.80 -5.98 -12.92
C ILE A 14 -24.34 -5.89 -13.36
N VAL A 15 -24.04 -6.39 -14.56
CA VAL A 15 -22.69 -6.36 -15.13
C VAL A 15 -22.74 -5.54 -16.40
N SER A 16 -22.06 -4.39 -16.40
CA SER A 16 -21.87 -3.53 -17.57
C SER A 16 -20.39 -3.19 -17.71
N SER A 17 -19.96 -2.86 -18.93
CA SER A 17 -18.61 -2.35 -19.20
C SER A 17 -18.52 -0.87 -18.84
N TYR A 18 -17.55 -0.48 -18.02
CA TYR A 18 -17.29 0.92 -17.68
C TYR A 18 -16.87 1.70 -18.93
N MET A 19 -17.57 2.78 -19.25
CA MET A 19 -17.25 3.69 -20.35
C MET A 19 -16.66 5.01 -19.85
N GLY A 20 -16.90 5.38 -18.59
CA GLY A 20 -16.36 6.60 -17.96
C GLY A 20 -16.90 7.91 -18.54
N LYS A 21 -17.91 7.84 -19.42
CA LYS A 21 -18.64 8.97 -20.00
C LYS A 21 -20.12 8.64 -20.07
N THR A 22 -20.98 9.62 -19.86
CA THR A 22 -22.43 9.46 -20.00
C THR A 22 -22.80 9.24 -21.47
N TYR A 23 -23.82 8.41 -21.72
CA TYR A 23 -24.38 8.23 -23.07
C TYR A 23 -24.94 9.54 -23.63
N GLU A 24 -24.95 9.68 -24.95
CA GLU A 24 -25.66 10.75 -25.65
C GLU A 24 -27.18 10.46 -25.66
N TYR A 25 -27.81 10.51 -24.49
CA TYR A 25 -29.22 10.14 -24.31
C TYR A 25 -30.21 11.27 -24.67
N GLN A 26 -29.72 12.48 -24.93
CA GLN A 26 -30.55 13.68 -25.13
C GLN A 26 -31.58 13.53 -26.26
N HIS A 27 -31.24 12.83 -27.34
CA HIS A 27 -32.16 12.60 -28.46
C HIS A 27 -33.31 11.64 -28.11
N GLU A 28 -33.11 10.74 -27.15
CA GLU A 28 -34.08 9.73 -26.73
C GLU A 28 -34.78 10.08 -25.42
N ALA A 29 -34.36 11.14 -24.73
CA ALA A 29 -34.97 11.60 -23.50
C ALA A 29 -36.40 12.08 -23.72
N LEU A 30 -37.18 12.08 -22.64
CA LEU A 30 -38.47 12.74 -22.56
C LEU A 30 -38.32 14.23 -22.91
N HIS A 31 -39.09 14.71 -23.88
CA HIS A 31 -39.17 16.15 -24.18
C HIS A 31 -40.56 16.67 -23.80
N SER A 32 -40.60 17.54 -22.80
CA SER A 32 -41.83 18.18 -22.32
C SER A 32 -41.49 19.48 -21.60
N ASP A 33 -42.20 20.57 -21.93
CA ASP A 33 -42.06 21.85 -21.21
C ASP A 33 -42.71 21.82 -19.81
N ARG A 34 -43.50 20.77 -19.52
CA ARG A 34 -44.34 20.69 -18.30
C ARG A 34 -43.91 19.62 -17.31
N TYR A 35 -43.16 18.61 -17.75
CA TYR A 35 -42.84 17.45 -16.93
C TYR A 35 -41.36 17.14 -17.06
N ILE A 36 -40.72 16.95 -15.91
CA ILE A 36 -39.32 16.54 -15.83
C ILE A 36 -39.22 15.03 -15.93
N SER A 37 -38.10 14.55 -16.48
CA SER A 37 -37.77 13.12 -16.44
C SER A 37 -37.28 12.70 -15.05
N VAL A 38 -37.36 11.41 -14.75
CA VAL A 38 -36.76 10.86 -13.53
C VAL A 38 -35.25 11.13 -13.50
N LEU A 39 -34.58 11.01 -14.65
CA LEU A 39 -33.13 11.23 -14.74
C LEU A 39 -32.73 12.68 -14.41
N GLU A 40 -33.48 13.67 -14.88
CA GLU A 40 -33.23 15.10 -14.56
C GLU A 40 -33.45 15.44 -13.09
N ASN A 41 -34.29 14.67 -12.39
CA ASN A 41 -34.56 14.86 -10.96
C ASN A 41 -33.59 14.12 -10.04
N LEU A 42 -32.60 13.41 -10.60
CA LEU A 42 -31.58 12.69 -9.85
C LEU A 42 -30.22 13.39 -9.97
N ASP A 43 -29.54 13.55 -8.83
CA ASP A 43 -28.15 14.00 -8.78
C ASP A 43 -27.25 12.77 -8.62
N ILE A 44 -26.44 12.47 -9.65
CA ILE A 44 -25.60 11.27 -9.73
C ILE A 44 -24.20 11.68 -10.16
N GLU A 45 -23.22 11.45 -9.27
CA GLU A 45 -21.82 11.83 -9.51
C GLU A 45 -21.11 10.93 -10.55
N ASP A 46 -21.47 9.65 -10.62
CA ASP A 46 -20.79 8.65 -11.44
C ASP A 46 -21.48 8.45 -12.81
N PRO A 47 -20.79 8.75 -13.94
CA PRO A 47 -21.30 8.55 -15.29
C PRO A 47 -21.73 7.12 -15.62
N ASP A 48 -21.04 6.11 -15.09
CA ASP A 48 -21.34 4.71 -15.39
C ASP A 48 -22.59 4.22 -14.65
N VAL A 49 -22.92 4.83 -13.50
CA VAL A 49 -24.18 4.59 -12.78
C VAL A 49 -25.36 5.17 -13.55
N VAL A 50 -25.21 6.37 -14.12
CA VAL A 50 -26.21 6.99 -15.00
C VAL A 50 -26.50 6.07 -16.19
N ASN A 51 -25.47 5.60 -16.87
CA ASN A 51 -25.59 4.68 -18.01
C ASN A 51 -26.30 3.37 -17.61
N CYS A 52 -25.95 2.82 -16.45
CA CYS A 52 -26.59 1.61 -15.92
C CYS A 52 -28.10 1.80 -15.66
N LEU A 53 -28.51 2.96 -15.11
CA LEU A 53 -29.93 3.25 -14.87
C LEU A 53 -30.71 3.43 -16.18
N ILE A 54 -30.08 4.04 -17.19
CA ILE A 54 -30.61 4.13 -18.54
C ILE A 54 -30.81 2.72 -19.13
N ASP A 55 -29.77 1.87 -19.09
CA ASP A 55 -29.83 0.51 -19.64
C ASP A 55 -30.89 -0.38 -18.97
N GLN A 56 -31.05 -0.25 -17.65
CA GLN A 56 -31.94 -1.14 -16.88
C GLN A 56 -33.40 -0.70 -16.88
N ARG A 57 -33.66 0.61 -16.82
CA ARG A 57 -35.03 1.14 -16.62
C ARG A 57 -35.41 2.27 -17.56
N ALA A 58 -34.53 2.70 -18.46
CA ALA A 58 -34.76 3.81 -19.37
C ALA A 58 -35.30 5.05 -18.63
N VAL A 59 -34.62 5.42 -17.54
CA VAL A 59 -35.04 6.49 -16.62
C VAL A 59 -35.18 7.86 -17.30
N GLU A 60 -34.50 8.07 -18.42
CA GLU A 60 -34.62 9.23 -19.30
C GLU A 60 -35.97 9.33 -20.02
N LYS A 61 -36.70 8.21 -20.14
CA LYS A 61 -38.03 8.11 -20.78
C LYS A 61 -39.18 8.05 -19.78
N ILE A 62 -38.89 8.21 -18.47
CA ILE A 62 -39.89 8.16 -17.39
C ILE A 62 -40.25 9.57 -16.94
N ALA A 63 -41.53 9.94 -17.00
CA ALA A 63 -42.01 11.26 -16.59
C ALA A 63 -42.43 11.29 -15.10
N LEU A 64 -42.16 12.41 -14.42
CA LEU A 64 -42.68 12.69 -13.09
C LEU A 64 -43.86 13.67 -13.17
N ILE A 65 -45.03 13.25 -12.71
CA ILE A 65 -46.27 14.04 -12.80
C ILE A 65 -46.82 14.30 -11.38
N PRO A 66 -47.07 15.56 -10.98
CA PRO A 66 -47.44 15.86 -9.59
C PRO A 66 -48.75 15.21 -9.12
N THR A 67 -49.78 15.16 -9.97
CA THR A 67 -51.11 14.69 -9.58
C THR A 67 -51.62 13.52 -10.41
N ASN A 68 -52.41 12.64 -9.78
CA ASN A 68 -53.02 11.47 -10.43
C ASN A 68 -53.97 11.87 -11.58
N HIS A 69 -54.67 12.99 -11.42
CA HIS A 69 -55.60 13.49 -12.44
C HIS A 69 -54.86 13.99 -13.70
N GLU A 70 -53.78 14.75 -13.52
CA GLU A 70 -52.93 15.19 -14.63
C GLU A 70 -52.27 14.01 -15.32
N ALA A 71 -51.76 13.04 -14.57
CA ALA A 71 -51.10 11.87 -15.12
C ALA A 71 -52.05 11.05 -16.02
N ARG A 72 -53.30 10.87 -15.56
CA ARG A 72 -54.34 10.20 -16.35
C ARG A 72 -54.71 11.00 -17.61
N SER A 73 -54.90 12.31 -17.46
CA SER A 73 -55.30 13.17 -18.58
C SER A 73 -54.22 13.26 -19.66
N CYS A 74 -52.95 13.31 -19.25
CA CYS A 74 -51.80 13.42 -20.14
C CYS A 74 -51.52 12.10 -20.89
N LEU A 75 -51.63 10.95 -20.22
CA LEU A 75 -51.18 9.66 -20.77
C LEU A 75 -52.28 8.82 -21.44
N MET A 76 -53.54 9.20 -21.31
CA MET A 76 -54.69 8.43 -21.81
C MET A 76 -54.88 8.53 -23.33
N HIS A 77 -54.50 9.64 -23.97
CA HIS A 77 -54.66 9.84 -25.41
C HIS A 77 -53.30 9.94 -26.11
N ALA A 78 -53.14 9.27 -27.26
CA ALA A 78 -51.89 9.30 -28.01
C ALA A 78 -51.46 10.70 -28.47
N THR A 79 -52.41 11.64 -28.57
CA THR A 79 -52.15 13.05 -28.92
C THR A 79 -51.66 13.91 -27.75
N SER A 80 -51.87 13.48 -26.50
CA SER A 80 -51.50 14.22 -25.30
C SER A 80 -50.22 13.71 -24.62
N VAL A 81 -49.76 12.52 -24.99
CA VAL A 81 -48.55 11.89 -24.44
C VAL A 81 -47.31 12.70 -24.85
N PRO A 82 -46.42 13.07 -23.92
CA PRO A 82 -45.17 13.73 -24.26
C PRO A 82 -44.26 12.84 -25.11
N SER A 83 -43.47 13.44 -26.00
CA SER A 83 -42.55 12.70 -26.88
C SER A 83 -41.54 11.88 -26.07
N ASN A 84 -41.30 10.65 -26.51
CA ASN A 84 -40.41 9.66 -25.88
C ASN A 84 -40.81 9.24 -24.44
N CYS A 85 -42.04 9.51 -24.00
CA CYS A 85 -42.54 9.00 -22.72
C CYS A 85 -42.93 7.52 -22.82
N TRP A 86 -42.26 6.65 -22.05
CA TRP A 86 -42.59 5.22 -21.98
C TRP A 86 -43.33 4.87 -20.68
N GLU A 87 -43.11 5.61 -19.60
CA GLU A 87 -43.67 5.33 -18.27
C GLU A 87 -43.79 6.65 -17.47
N ALA A 88 -44.67 6.72 -16.48
CA ALA A 88 -44.72 7.87 -15.57
C ALA A 88 -45.06 7.47 -14.14
N TYR A 89 -44.56 8.25 -13.19
CA TYR A 89 -44.88 8.14 -11.77
C TYR A 89 -45.57 9.40 -11.25
N THR A 90 -46.52 9.21 -10.33
CA THR A 90 -47.17 10.30 -9.61
C THR A 90 -46.51 10.58 -8.27
N ALA A 91 -46.79 11.74 -7.65
CA ALA A 91 -46.30 12.06 -6.31
C ALA A 91 -46.77 11.08 -5.22
N GLN A 92 -47.88 10.38 -5.45
CA GLN A 92 -48.38 9.32 -4.56
C GLN A 92 -47.72 7.96 -4.83
N GLY A 93 -46.84 7.88 -5.82
CA GLY A 93 -46.15 6.65 -6.23
C GLY A 93 -46.92 5.78 -7.21
N ASP A 94 -48.06 6.25 -7.75
CA ASP A 94 -48.82 5.50 -8.76
C ASP A 94 -48.04 5.42 -10.07
N GLN A 95 -48.12 4.28 -10.75
CA GLN A 95 -47.38 3.98 -11.98
C GLN A 95 -48.33 3.93 -13.18
N LEU A 96 -48.02 4.69 -14.23
CA LEU A 96 -48.82 4.81 -15.44
C LEU A 96 -48.01 4.48 -16.69
N TYR A 97 -48.63 3.75 -17.62
CA TYR A 97 -48.11 3.52 -18.97
C TYR A 97 -48.96 4.27 -20.00
N PRO A 98 -48.35 4.96 -21.00
CA PRO A 98 -49.05 5.77 -21.99
C PRO A 98 -49.84 4.95 -23.03
N ALA A 99 -50.77 5.63 -23.71
CA ALA A 99 -51.45 5.11 -24.90
C ALA A 99 -50.45 4.68 -26.00
N PRO A 100 -50.75 3.64 -26.81
CA PRO A 100 -52.06 3.03 -27.06
C PRO A 100 -52.53 2.02 -26.01
N ASN A 101 -51.62 1.48 -25.18
CA ASN A 101 -51.93 0.49 -24.14
C ASN A 101 -51.89 1.12 -22.75
N PHE A 102 -52.81 2.06 -22.49
CA PHE A 102 -52.87 2.76 -21.20
C PHE A 102 -53.11 1.78 -20.04
N ARG A 103 -52.22 1.82 -19.03
CA ARG A 103 -52.33 1.01 -17.80
C ARG A 103 -52.09 1.90 -16.60
N TYR A 104 -52.88 1.69 -15.55
CA TYR A 104 -52.79 2.42 -14.28
C TYR A 104 -52.64 1.43 -13.14
N TYR A 105 -51.56 1.56 -12.38
CA TYR A 105 -51.28 0.77 -11.18
C TYR A 105 -51.19 1.70 -9.98
N SER A 106 -52.09 1.51 -9.01
CA SER A 106 -52.04 2.27 -7.77
C SER A 106 -50.99 1.70 -6.83
N SER A 107 -50.22 2.58 -6.18
CA SER A 107 -49.25 2.19 -5.17
C SER A 107 -49.92 1.90 -3.84
N SER A 108 -49.52 0.81 -3.18
CA SER A 108 -49.81 0.55 -1.76
C SER A 108 -48.73 1.11 -0.83
N ARG A 109 -47.66 1.67 -1.39
CA ARG A 109 -46.50 2.19 -0.67
C ARG A 109 -46.54 3.72 -0.71
N ASN A 110 -46.98 4.32 0.39
CA ASN A 110 -47.00 5.78 0.57
C ASN A 110 -45.70 6.33 1.19
N ARG A 111 -44.63 5.53 1.27
CA ARG A 111 -43.42 5.92 2.00
C ARG A 111 -42.16 5.55 1.21
N ALA A 112 -41.28 6.51 1.01
CA ALA A 112 -39.94 6.27 0.48
C ALA A 112 -39.10 5.47 1.47
N GLU A 113 -38.36 4.46 1.01
CA GLU A 113 -37.55 3.59 1.87
C GLU A 113 -36.04 3.86 1.73
N LEU A 114 -35.57 4.32 0.56
CA LEU A 114 -34.15 4.35 0.22
C LEU A 114 -33.55 5.77 0.26
N LEU A 115 -34.14 6.72 -0.48
CA LEU A 115 -33.65 8.09 -0.59
C LEU A 115 -34.22 8.98 0.53
N LYS A 116 -33.90 8.66 1.78
CA LYS A 116 -34.25 9.48 2.96
C LYS A 116 -33.01 10.07 3.60
N VAL A 117 -33.10 11.34 3.98
CA VAL A 117 -32.10 12.02 4.80
C VAL A 117 -32.17 11.45 6.22
N GLY A 118 -31.09 10.82 6.68
CA GLY A 118 -30.80 10.52 8.08
C GLY A 118 -31.65 9.45 8.78
N VAL A 119 -30.99 8.49 9.42
CA VAL A 119 -31.60 7.55 10.39
C VAL A 119 -32.22 8.32 11.59
N ASP A 120 -31.72 9.53 11.86
CA ASP A 120 -32.13 10.37 12.98
C ASP A 120 -33.60 10.86 12.90
N ASP A 121 -34.11 11.15 11.72
CA ASP A 121 -35.51 11.57 11.56
C ASP A 121 -36.48 10.40 11.78
N GLN A 122 -36.07 9.17 11.45
CA GLN A 122 -36.85 7.97 11.76
C GLN A 122 -36.87 7.67 13.26
N ILE A 123 -35.77 7.94 13.97
CA ILE A 123 -35.71 7.78 15.43
C ILE A 123 -36.65 8.79 16.09
N ARG A 124 -36.65 10.05 15.64
CA ARG A 124 -37.53 11.10 16.18
C ARG A 124 -39.02 10.83 15.95
N GLU A 125 -39.38 10.37 14.75
CA GLU A 125 -40.76 10.01 14.42
C GLU A 125 -41.24 8.83 15.28
N LYS A 126 -40.40 7.79 15.44
CA LYS A 126 -40.74 6.62 16.25
C LYS A 126 -40.71 6.86 17.75
N SER A 127 -39.88 7.77 18.24
CA SER A 127 -39.93 8.19 19.65
C SER A 127 -41.21 8.96 19.97
N ALA A 128 -41.68 9.81 19.05
CA ALA A 128 -42.94 10.54 19.24
C ALA A 128 -44.15 9.59 19.26
N GLU A 129 -44.18 8.59 18.38
CA GLU A 129 -45.22 7.55 18.40
C GLU A 129 -45.21 6.73 19.70
N LEU A 130 -44.03 6.41 20.24
CA LEU A 130 -43.91 5.70 21.53
C LEU A 130 -44.44 6.54 22.68
N GLU A 131 -44.10 7.83 22.72
CA GLU A 131 -44.59 8.75 23.74
C GLU A 131 -46.12 8.89 23.72
N GLU A 132 -46.73 8.95 22.54
CA GLU A 132 -48.19 9.00 22.38
C GLU A 132 -48.86 7.73 22.91
N ILE A 133 -48.30 6.56 22.60
CA ILE A 133 -48.81 5.27 23.08
C ILE A 133 -48.66 5.15 24.60
N GLU A 134 -47.53 5.57 25.16
CA GLU A 134 -47.32 5.59 26.61
C GLU A 134 -48.27 6.54 27.35
N GLN A 135 -48.64 7.67 26.74
CA GLN A 135 -49.66 8.56 27.29
C GLN A 135 -51.04 7.88 27.32
N ARG A 136 -51.46 7.24 26.21
CA ARG A 136 -52.73 6.49 26.18
C ARG A 136 -52.79 5.38 27.23
N LEU A 137 -51.66 4.70 27.45
CA LEU A 137 -51.56 3.64 28.47
C LEU A 137 -51.71 4.21 29.89
N ARG A 138 -51.08 5.36 30.16
CA ARG A 138 -51.23 6.09 31.43
C ARG A 138 -52.66 6.56 31.68
N ASP A 139 -53.41 6.93 30.64
CA ASP A 139 -54.80 7.36 30.76
C ASP A 139 -55.78 6.19 30.97
N LEU A 140 -55.48 5.02 30.39
CA LEU A 140 -56.31 3.81 30.51
C LEU A 140 -56.16 3.10 31.87
N ASP A 141 -54.99 3.18 32.50
CA ASP A 141 -54.71 2.58 33.81
C ASP A 141 -55.66 3.03 34.95
N PRO A 142 -55.93 4.33 35.18
CA PRO A 142 -56.86 4.76 36.22
C PRO A 142 -58.31 4.33 35.92
N MET A 143 -58.72 4.27 34.64
CA MET A 143 -60.04 3.76 34.26
C MET A 143 -60.19 2.26 34.57
N SER A 144 -59.15 1.46 34.36
CA SER A 144 -59.18 0.04 34.73
C SER A 144 -59.23 -0.16 36.26
N ARG A 145 -58.48 0.65 37.03
CA ARG A 145 -58.47 0.55 38.50
C ARG A 145 -59.80 0.95 39.13
N THR A 146 -60.45 1.99 38.62
CA THR A 146 -61.78 2.42 39.07
C THR A 146 -62.82 1.33 38.79
N LEU A 147 -62.85 0.78 37.57
CA LEU A 147 -63.75 -0.35 37.26
C LEU A 147 -63.53 -1.58 38.16
N GLN A 148 -62.27 -1.88 38.51
CA GLN A 148 -61.96 -2.99 39.42
C GLN A 148 -62.45 -2.72 40.85
N HIS A 149 -62.35 -1.48 41.32
CA HIS A 149 -62.86 -1.07 42.63
C HIS A 149 -64.38 -1.18 42.70
N ASP A 150 -65.08 -0.65 41.69
CA ASP A 150 -66.54 -0.71 41.61
C ASP A 150 -67.06 -2.16 41.57
N LEU A 151 -66.36 -3.02 40.84
CA LEU A 151 -66.70 -4.45 40.76
C LEU A 151 -66.49 -5.18 42.09
N ALA A 152 -65.47 -4.80 42.87
CA ALA A 152 -65.26 -5.33 44.21
C ALA A 152 -66.36 -4.87 45.18
N GLN A 153 -66.78 -3.61 45.10
CA GLN A 153 -67.87 -3.06 45.91
C GLN A 153 -69.21 -3.75 45.61
N HIS A 154 -69.56 -3.93 44.34
CA HIS A 154 -70.81 -4.63 44.00
C HIS A 154 -70.82 -6.10 44.44
N ARG A 155 -69.66 -6.76 44.52
CA ARG A 155 -69.56 -8.13 45.06
C ARG A 155 -69.82 -8.18 46.56
N THR A 156 -69.33 -7.21 47.32
CA THR A 156 -69.59 -7.16 48.78
C THR A 156 -71.06 -6.85 49.05
N GLU A 157 -71.66 -5.91 48.33
CA GLU A 157 -73.10 -5.59 48.38
C GLU A 157 -73.96 -6.83 48.08
N ALA A 158 -73.64 -7.57 47.01
CA ALA A 158 -74.34 -8.81 46.69
C ALA A 158 -74.23 -9.87 47.80
N GLY A 159 -73.07 -9.99 48.45
CA GLY A 159 -72.85 -10.89 49.58
C GLY A 159 -73.65 -10.52 50.83
N VAL A 160 -73.81 -9.23 51.11
CA VAL A 160 -74.64 -8.74 52.22
C VAL A 160 -76.12 -9.06 51.98
N ILE A 161 -76.61 -8.79 50.77
CA ILE A 161 -77.99 -9.09 50.37
C ILE A 161 -78.26 -10.60 50.44
N ALA A 162 -77.31 -11.44 49.99
CA ALA A 162 -77.45 -12.89 50.09
C ALA A 162 -77.60 -13.38 51.54
N LYS A 163 -76.83 -12.81 52.49
CA LYS A 163 -76.94 -13.13 53.92
C LYS A 163 -78.28 -12.68 54.53
N GLN A 164 -78.79 -11.51 54.12
CA GLN A 164 -80.11 -11.04 54.54
C GLN A 164 -81.22 -11.97 54.05
N LEU A 165 -81.12 -12.44 52.81
CA LEU A 165 -82.07 -13.38 52.21
C LEU A 165 -82.05 -14.74 52.94
N GLU A 166 -80.88 -15.20 53.36
CA GLU A 166 -80.74 -16.43 54.14
C GLU A 166 -81.34 -16.31 55.55
N LYS A 167 -81.20 -15.16 56.22
CA LYS A 167 -81.87 -14.89 57.50
C LYS A 167 -83.39 -14.94 57.37
N LEU A 168 -83.95 -14.23 56.39
CA LEU A 168 -85.39 -14.23 56.12
C LEU A 168 -85.94 -15.63 55.82
N ARG A 169 -85.15 -16.48 55.14
CA ARG A 169 -85.53 -17.90 54.92
C ARG A 169 -85.59 -18.73 56.20
N ARG A 170 -84.68 -18.49 57.15
CA ARG A 170 -84.70 -19.19 58.45
C ARG A 170 -85.92 -18.76 59.26
N GLU A 171 -86.19 -17.45 59.30
CA GLU A 171 -87.37 -16.90 59.96
C GLU A 171 -88.67 -17.45 59.36
N ASP A 172 -88.78 -17.55 58.03
CA ASP A 172 -89.93 -18.17 57.36
C ASP A 172 -90.09 -19.66 57.73
N MET A 173 -88.98 -20.39 57.89
CA MET A 173 -89.01 -21.81 58.26
C MET A 173 -89.40 -22.03 59.72
N GLU A 174 -88.94 -21.18 60.63
CA GLU A 174 -89.33 -21.19 62.06
C GLU A 174 -90.81 -20.86 62.23
N LEU A 175 -91.32 -19.85 61.50
CA LEU A 175 -92.74 -19.50 61.51
C LEU A 175 -93.62 -20.65 60.97
N ARG A 176 -93.15 -21.38 59.95
CA ARG A 176 -93.84 -22.57 59.42
C ARG A 176 -93.88 -23.73 60.42
N SER A 177 -92.77 -24.03 61.11
CA SER A 177 -92.78 -25.12 62.10
C SER A 177 -93.68 -24.79 63.29
N ARG A 178 -93.69 -23.53 63.74
CA ARG A 178 -94.58 -23.06 64.81
C ARG A 178 -96.06 -23.20 64.42
N ALA A 179 -96.40 -22.91 63.16
CA ALA A 179 -97.74 -23.11 62.64
C ALA A 179 -98.14 -24.60 62.59
N ASP A 180 -97.19 -25.49 62.26
CA ASP A 180 -97.44 -26.94 62.25
C ASP A 180 -97.52 -27.55 63.66
N GLU A 181 -96.82 -27.00 64.65
CA GLU A 181 -96.92 -27.39 66.06
C GLU A 181 -98.29 -27.02 66.65
N LEU A 182 -98.79 -25.82 66.37
CA LEU A 182 -100.13 -25.39 66.78
C LEU A 182 -101.23 -26.29 66.21
N ARG A 183 -101.07 -26.74 64.95
CA ARG A 183 -102.00 -27.70 64.31
C ARG A 183 -102.02 -29.10 64.93
N ARG A 184 -101.00 -29.48 65.71
CA ARG A 184 -100.89 -30.81 66.32
C ARG A 184 -101.48 -30.88 67.73
N PHE A 185 -101.87 -29.75 68.31
CA PHE A 185 -102.36 -29.67 69.70
C PHE A 185 -103.91 -29.78 69.83
N GLU A 186 -104.66 -29.88 68.73
CA GLU A 186 -106.15 -29.93 68.69
C GLU A 186 -106.77 -31.34 68.85
N GLY A 187 -106.02 -32.35 69.33
CA GLY A 187 -106.47 -33.74 69.29
C GLY A 187 -106.53 -34.48 70.63
N SER A 188 -107.32 -34.02 71.61
CA SER A 188 -107.88 -34.88 72.67
C SER A 188 -108.94 -34.16 73.53
N GLU A 189 -110.17 -34.69 73.55
CA GLU A 189 -111.32 -34.26 74.39
C GLU A 189 -111.96 -35.52 75.05
N PRO A 190 -112.93 -35.45 76.01
CA PRO A 190 -113.75 -34.29 76.42
C PRO A 190 -113.96 -34.12 77.95
N THR A 191 -114.45 -32.96 78.40
CA THR A 191 -115.66 -32.93 79.25
C THR A 191 -116.31 -31.53 79.34
N ASN A 192 -117.65 -31.54 79.28
CA ASN A 192 -118.64 -30.45 79.42
C ASN A 192 -118.91 -29.57 78.18
N ILE A 193 -120.17 -29.67 77.73
CA ILE A 193 -120.69 -29.28 76.40
C ILE A 193 -121.13 -27.80 76.30
N ASP A 194 -121.12 -27.04 77.39
CA ASP A 194 -121.64 -25.66 77.36
C ASP A 194 -120.56 -24.58 77.11
N THR A 195 -119.27 -24.94 77.04
CA THR A 195 -118.17 -24.02 76.70
C THR A 195 -117.70 -24.12 75.24
N LEU A 196 -118.28 -25.04 74.46
CA LEU A 196 -117.83 -25.34 73.09
C LEU A 196 -118.54 -24.52 72.00
N GLU A 197 -119.71 -23.95 72.27
CA GLU A 197 -120.42 -23.10 71.29
C GLU A 197 -119.75 -21.72 71.11
N ASP A 198 -119.18 -21.15 72.18
CA ASP A 198 -118.43 -19.89 72.12
C ASP A 198 -117.04 -20.07 71.46
N ALA A 199 -116.38 -21.20 71.71
CA ALA A 199 -115.07 -21.50 71.12
C ALA A 199 -115.14 -21.76 69.60
N LEU A 200 -116.26 -22.29 69.09
CA LEU A 200 -116.44 -22.59 67.67
C LEU A 200 -116.54 -21.31 66.82
N VAL A 201 -117.17 -20.25 67.35
CA VAL A 201 -117.26 -18.93 66.69
C VAL A 201 -115.91 -18.22 66.68
N GLU A 202 -115.12 -18.32 67.75
CA GLU A 202 -113.74 -17.80 67.78
C GLU A 202 -112.82 -18.56 66.80
N LEU A 203 -112.90 -19.89 66.77
CA LEU A 203 -112.12 -20.73 65.85
C LEU A 203 -112.48 -20.51 64.37
N GLU A 204 -113.75 -20.31 64.02
CA GLU A 204 -114.15 -19.97 62.64
C GLU A 204 -113.63 -18.59 62.22
N GLY A 205 -113.60 -17.62 63.14
CA GLY A 205 -112.97 -16.31 62.92
C GLY A 205 -111.45 -16.40 62.73
N GLU A 206 -110.78 -17.25 63.52
CA GLU A 206 -109.35 -17.49 63.37
C GLU A 206 -109.02 -18.19 62.04
N VAL A 207 -109.83 -19.15 61.60
CA VAL A 207 -109.66 -19.82 60.30
C VAL A 207 -109.80 -18.85 59.13
N GLN A 208 -110.78 -17.94 59.16
CA GLN A 208 -110.89 -16.89 58.12
C GLN A 208 -109.70 -15.91 58.16
N SER A 209 -109.22 -15.55 59.35
CA SER A 209 -108.03 -14.70 59.49
C SER A 209 -106.76 -15.39 58.97
N LEU A 210 -106.64 -16.71 59.15
CA LEU A 210 -105.52 -17.50 58.66
C LEU A 210 -105.60 -17.76 57.15
N GLN A 211 -106.81 -17.89 56.60
CA GLN A 211 -107.01 -17.98 55.14
C GLN A 211 -106.68 -16.68 54.43
N SER A 212 -107.05 -15.52 54.98
CA SER A 212 -106.64 -14.20 54.44
C SER A 212 -105.11 -14.03 54.51
N LYS A 213 -104.49 -14.32 55.66
CA LYS A 213 -103.02 -14.32 55.81
C LYS A 213 -102.32 -15.27 54.83
N ARG A 214 -102.90 -16.46 54.56
CA ARG A 214 -102.37 -17.42 53.57
C ARG A 214 -102.50 -16.91 52.14
N SER A 215 -103.60 -16.25 51.81
CA SER A 215 -103.80 -15.60 50.50
C SER A 215 -102.76 -14.48 50.30
N ASP A 216 -102.55 -13.64 51.31
CA ASP A 216 -101.59 -12.55 51.24
C ASP A 216 -100.15 -13.06 51.19
N ALA A 217 -99.81 -14.10 51.96
CA ALA A 217 -98.53 -14.80 51.86
C ALA A 217 -98.32 -15.49 50.50
N HIS A 218 -99.39 -15.95 49.84
CA HIS A 218 -99.29 -16.53 48.51
C HIS A 218 -99.06 -15.45 47.43
N LYS A 219 -99.68 -14.27 47.57
CA LYS A 219 -99.42 -13.13 46.69
C LYS A 219 -97.98 -12.63 46.84
N THR A 220 -97.49 -12.44 48.06
CA THR A 220 -96.11 -12.01 48.29
C THR A 220 -95.10 -13.06 47.82
N TYR A 221 -95.38 -14.36 47.98
CA TYR A 221 -94.56 -15.43 47.41
C TYR A 221 -94.54 -15.42 45.87
N SER A 222 -95.70 -15.19 45.23
CA SER A 222 -95.82 -15.06 43.78
C SER A 222 -94.99 -13.88 43.25
N GLU A 223 -95.10 -12.72 43.89
CA GLU A 223 -94.35 -11.51 43.54
C GLU A 223 -92.84 -11.70 43.76
N ALA A 224 -92.43 -12.28 44.89
CA ALA A 224 -91.03 -12.60 45.16
C ALA A 224 -90.46 -13.64 44.18
N ARG A 225 -91.27 -14.62 43.74
CA ARG A 225 -90.88 -15.62 42.73
C ARG A 225 -90.74 -15.00 41.34
N ALA A 226 -91.59 -14.04 40.98
CA ALA A 226 -91.46 -13.29 39.73
C ALA A 226 -90.20 -12.40 39.75
N ALA A 227 -89.94 -11.70 40.86
CA ALA A 227 -88.73 -10.89 41.05
C ALA A 227 -87.46 -11.77 41.04
N TRP A 228 -87.48 -12.95 41.67
CA TRP A 228 -86.38 -13.91 41.63
C TRP A 228 -86.10 -14.43 40.22
N LYS A 229 -87.14 -14.78 39.45
CA LYS A 229 -86.98 -15.19 38.05
C LYS A 229 -86.38 -14.07 37.19
N ALA A 230 -86.86 -12.84 37.34
CA ALA A 230 -86.33 -11.68 36.61
C ALA A 230 -84.86 -11.42 36.97
N SER A 231 -84.51 -11.46 38.25
CA SER A 231 -83.12 -11.32 38.72
C SER A 231 -82.22 -12.47 38.26
N SER A 232 -82.72 -13.71 38.26
CA SER A 232 -81.99 -14.88 37.75
C SER A 232 -81.71 -14.79 36.24
N GLU A 233 -82.64 -14.25 35.46
CA GLU A 233 -82.47 -14.04 34.03
C GLU A 233 -81.42 -12.94 33.75
N GLU A 234 -81.43 -11.86 34.53
CA GLU A 234 -80.41 -10.80 34.49
C GLU A 234 -79.01 -11.30 34.89
N VAL A 235 -78.91 -12.14 35.93
CA VAL A 235 -77.64 -12.79 36.31
C VAL A 235 -77.13 -13.68 35.18
N ARG A 236 -78.01 -14.46 34.53
CA ARG A 236 -77.62 -15.29 33.38
C ARG A 236 -77.06 -14.46 32.22
N LYS A 237 -77.73 -13.37 31.85
CA LYS A 237 -77.23 -12.43 30.82
C LYS A 237 -75.86 -11.85 31.17
N LYS A 238 -75.66 -11.45 32.43
CA LYS A 238 -74.37 -10.92 32.90
C LYS A 238 -73.28 -12.00 32.94
N GLU A 239 -73.61 -13.25 33.26
CA GLU A 239 -72.67 -14.37 33.18
C GLU A 239 -72.26 -14.68 31.74
N ASP A 240 -73.19 -14.66 30.79
CA ASP A 240 -72.89 -14.88 29.37
C ASP A 240 -72.04 -13.74 28.80
N ALA A 241 -72.36 -12.48 29.15
CA ALA A 241 -71.52 -11.33 28.80
C ALA A 241 -70.11 -11.43 29.41
N ARG A 242 -69.99 -11.91 30.67
CA ARG A 242 -68.70 -12.17 31.31
C ARG A 242 -67.91 -13.24 30.57
N LYS A 243 -68.54 -14.34 30.14
CA LYS A 243 -67.88 -15.40 29.37
C LYS A 243 -67.36 -14.88 28.03
N GLN A 244 -68.15 -14.06 27.32
CA GLN A 244 -67.71 -13.44 26.07
C GLN A 244 -66.53 -12.48 26.29
N LEU A 245 -66.61 -11.61 27.30
CA LEU A 245 -65.51 -10.70 27.66
C LEU A 245 -64.24 -11.47 28.05
N MET A 246 -64.38 -12.56 28.81
CA MET A 246 -63.26 -13.43 29.20
C MET A 246 -62.60 -14.07 27.97
N GLY A 247 -63.40 -14.58 27.03
CA GLY A 247 -62.88 -15.10 25.76
C GLY A 247 -62.13 -14.05 24.94
N THR A 248 -62.64 -12.81 24.88
CA THR A 248 -61.92 -11.71 24.19
C THR A 248 -60.65 -11.29 24.92
N ALA A 249 -60.64 -11.32 26.26
CA ALA A 249 -59.47 -11.00 27.06
C ALA A 249 -58.37 -12.07 26.92
N ASP A 250 -58.76 -13.35 26.89
CA ASP A 250 -57.82 -14.45 26.67
C ASP A 250 -57.24 -14.42 25.25
N ALA A 251 -58.06 -14.12 24.24
CA ALA A 251 -57.57 -13.91 22.87
C ALA A 251 -56.62 -12.70 22.75
N ALA A 252 -56.88 -11.62 23.50
CA ALA A 252 -55.98 -10.47 23.57
C ALA A 252 -54.66 -10.81 24.28
N LYS A 253 -54.70 -11.59 25.37
CA LYS A 253 -53.49 -12.09 26.04
C LYS A 253 -52.65 -12.96 25.13
N GLU A 254 -53.26 -13.87 24.37
CA GLU A 254 -52.55 -14.73 23.43
C GLU A 254 -51.80 -13.88 22.38
N LYS A 255 -52.46 -12.87 21.80
CA LYS A 255 -51.83 -11.92 20.87
C LYS A 255 -50.71 -11.12 21.52
N LEU A 256 -50.87 -10.72 22.78
CA LEU A 256 -49.85 -9.97 23.52
C LEU A 256 -48.61 -10.82 23.82
N ILE A 257 -48.80 -12.10 24.17
CA ILE A 257 -47.71 -13.07 24.34
C ILE A 257 -46.98 -13.29 23.02
N GLN A 258 -47.72 -13.43 21.90
CA GLN A 258 -47.11 -13.58 20.57
C GLN A 258 -46.28 -12.34 20.21
N ALA A 259 -46.84 -11.13 20.39
CA ALA A 259 -46.13 -9.88 20.13
C ALA A 259 -44.89 -9.71 21.03
N ASP A 260 -44.97 -10.05 22.32
CA ASP A 260 -43.81 -9.99 23.23
C ASP A 260 -42.74 -11.02 22.84
N SER A 261 -43.13 -12.20 22.38
CA SER A 261 -42.19 -13.20 21.86
C SER A 261 -41.45 -12.73 20.60
N GLU A 262 -42.14 -12.02 19.72
CA GLU A 262 -41.54 -11.41 18.52
C GLU A 262 -40.62 -10.24 18.90
N LEU A 263 -41.05 -9.40 19.85
CA LEU A 263 -40.22 -8.32 20.38
C LEU A 263 -38.92 -8.85 21.01
N GLN A 264 -38.99 -9.93 21.78
CA GLN A 264 -37.81 -10.58 22.36
C GLN A 264 -36.87 -11.13 21.28
N LYS A 265 -37.40 -11.74 20.21
CA LYS A 265 -36.60 -12.19 19.06
C LYS A 265 -35.92 -11.02 18.34
N VAL A 266 -36.63 -9.91 18.11
CA VAL A 266 -36.06 -8.72 17.48
C VAL A 266 -35.00 -8.08 18.38
N LYS A 267 -35.22 -8.02 19.70
CA LYS A 267 -34.24 -7.51 20.66
C LYS A 267 -32.97 -8.36 20.68
N SER A 268 -33.09 -9.69 20.67
CA SER A 268 -31.93 -10.58 20.65
C SER A 268 -31.13 -10.43 19.35
N VAL A 269 -31.81 -10.39 18.19
CA VAL A 269 -31.17 -10.16 16.89
C VAL A 269 -30.52 -8.77 16.81
N SER A 270 -31.17 -7.74 17.36
CA SER A 270 -30.59 -6.39 17.44
C SER A 270 -29.35 -6.35 18.32
N ALA A 271 -29.36 -7.03 19.46
CA ALA A 271 -28.20 -7.13 20.34
C ALA A 271 -27.03 -7.85 19.65
N THR A 272 -27.29 -9.00 19.00
CA THR A 272 -26.25 -9.71 18.24
C THR A 272 -25.70 -8.88 17.08
N ASN A 273 -26.56 -8.16 16.36
CA ASN A 273 -26.13 -7.29 15.26
C ASN A 273 -25.30 -6.11 15.77
N LYS A 274 -25.67 -5.49 16.92
CA LYS A 274 -24.86 -4.45 17.56
C LYS A 274 -23.48 -4.96 17.97
N GLU A 275 -23.39 -6.16 18.54
CA GLU A 275 -22.10 -6.79 18.86
C GLU A 275 -21.27 -7.08 17.60
N GLN A 276 -21.90 -7.57 16.53
CA GLN A 276 -21.23 -7.82 15.25
C GLN A 276 -20.72 -6.53 14.59
N ILE A 277 -21.51 -5.45 14.63
CA ILE A 277 -21.10 -4.13 14.14
C ILE A 277 -19.93 -3.61 14.96
N ALA A 278 -20.02 -3.63 16.30
CA ALA A 278 -18.92 -3.20 17.15
C ALA A 278 -17.64 -4.05 16.93
N ALA A 279 -17.78 -5.36 16.70
CA ALA A 279 -16.66 -6.23 16.35
C ALA A 279 -16.09 -5.94 14.94
N ALA A 280 -16.93 -5.55 13.98
CA ALA A 280 -16.52 -5.15 12.64
C ALA A 280 -15.81 -3.77 12.68
N GLU A 281 -16.33 -2.80 13.44
CA GLU A 281 -15.71 -1.50 13.66
C GLU A 281 -14.33 -1.63 14.31
N ARG A 282 -14.20 -2.47 15.35
CA ARG A 282 -12.89 -2.77 15.96
C ARG A 282 -11.91 -3.37 14.95
N ARG A 283 -12.38 -4.28 14.09
CA ARG A 283 -11.54 -4.88 13.03
C ARG A 283 -11.15 -3.86 11.97
N CYS A 284 -12.06 -2.97 11.55
CA CYS A 284 -11.76 -1.90 10.61
C CYS A 284 -10.73 -0.92 11.22
N ALA A 285 -10.94 -0.49 12.47
CA ALA A 285 -10.00 0.40 13.16
C ALA A 285 -8.62 -0.24 13.35
N ALA A 286 -8.54 -1.56 13.61
CA ALA A 286 -7.29 -2.30 13.65
C ALA A 286 -6.61 -2.33 12.27
N ALA A 287 -7.36 -2.68 11.22
CA ALA A 287 -6.85 -2.69 9.85
C ALA A 287 -6.40 -1.30 9.37
N GLU A 288 -7.07 -0.22 9.76
CA GLU A 288 -6.66 1.15 9.46
C GLU A 288 -5.36 1.53 10.18
N ARG A 289 -5.17 1.11 11.43
CA ARG A 289 -3.89 1.29 12.15
C ARG A 289 -2.77 0.52 11.47
N ASP A 290 -3.03 -0.72 11.08
CA ASP A 290 -2.04 -1.56 10.39
C ASP A 290 -1.71 -0.98 9.00
N LYS A 291 -2.70 -0.45 8.28
CA LYS A 291 -2.51 0.28 7.03
C LYS A 291 -1.63 1.50 7.24
N LYS A 292 -1.92 2.36 8.23
CA LYS A 292 -1.09 3.54 8.55
C LYS A 292 0.34 3.15 8.93
N LEU A 293 0.52 2.09 9.72
CA LEU A 293 1.84 1.55 10.05
C LEU A 293 2.59 1.04 8.82
N CYS A 294 1.89 0.36 7.90
CA CYS A 294 2.47 -0.10 6.65
C CYS A 294 2.82 1.08 5.72
N GLU A 295 1.96 2.09 5.59
CA GLU A 295 2.22 3.32 4.84
C GLU A 295 3.45 4.05 5.38
N GLN A 296 3.56 4.20 6.71
CA GLN A 296 4.75 4.79 7.34
C GLN A 296 6.03 3.97 7.10
N LYS A 297 5.94 2.63 7.13
CA LYS A 297 7.07 1.76 6.81
C LYS A 297 7.47 1.88 5.33
N ILE A 298 6.49 1.91 4.42
CA ILE A 298 6.71 2.08 2.99
C ILE A 298 7.35 3.45 2.73
N GLU A 299 6.86 4.52 3.34
CA GLU A 299 7.43 5.87 3.20
C GLU A 299 8.89 5.90 3.66
N LYS A 300 9.21 5.30 4.82
CA LYS A 300 10.60 5.16 5.29
C LYS A 300 11.46 4.37 4.31
N LEU A 301 10.98 3.22 3.82
CA LEU A 301 11.70 2.41 2.85
C LEU A 301 11.90 3.14 1.50
N ILE A 302 10.94 3.96 1.08
CA ILE A 302 11.05 4.81 -0.12
C ILE A 302 12.12 5.88 0.11
N GLN A 303 12.16 6.52 1.29
CA GLN A 303 13.19 7.51 1.62
C GLN A 303 14.59 6.88 1.67
N GLU A 304 14.73 5.71 2.30
CA GLU A 304 15.98 4.94 2.34
C GLU A 304 16.42 4.53 0.92
N ALA A 305 15.49 4.07 0.07
CA ALA A 305 15.78 3.71 -1.31
C ALA A 305 16.15 4.93 -2.17
N ALA A 306 15.45 6.06 -2.00
CA ALA A 306 15.69 7.30 -2.73
C ALA A 306 17.07 7.91 -2.41
N ALA A 307 17.58 7.70 -1.19
CA ALA A 307 18.93 8.12 -0.82
C ALA A 307 20.03 7.36 -1.58
N VAL A 308 19.77 6.10 -1.97
CA VAL A 308 20.71 5.26 -2.73
C VAL A 308 20.54 5.44 -4.24
N ALA A 309 19.30 5.52 -4.71
CA ALA A 309 18.96 5.71 -6.12
C ALA A 309 17.80 6.71 -6.25
N PRO A 310 18.03 7.92 -6.79
CA PRO A 310 17.01 8.97 -6.86
C PRO A 310 15.87 8.64 -7.84
N ASP A 311 16.12 7.81 -8.84
CA ASP A 311 15.13 7.42 -9.85
C ASP A 311 14.55 6.03 -9.60
N ARG A 312 13.22 5.95 -9.58
CA ARG A 312 12.50 4.68 -9.38
C ARG A 312 12.60 3.79 -10.62
N ILE A 313 13.30 2.66 -10.48
CA ILE A 313 13.45 1.68 -11.56
C ILE A 313 12.19 0.81 -11.66
N LEU A 314 11.45 0.93 -12.76
CA LEU A 314 10.28 0.09 -13.06
C LEU A 314 10.73 -1.26 -13.61
N THR A 315 10.61 -2.32 -12.81
CA THR A 315 10.95 -3.68 -13.24
C THR A 315 9.74 -4.61 -13.17
N ARG A 316 9.68 -5.58 -14.09
CA ARG A 316 8.67 -6.65 -14.10
C ARG A 316 9.16 -7.93 -13.39
N ARG A 317 10.38 -7.91 -12.87
CA ARG A 317 11.02 -9.06 -12.20
C ARG A 317 10.50 -9.16 -10.76
N GLY A 318 10.25 -10.39 -10.31
CA GLY A 318 9.84 -10.64 -8.93
C GLY A 318 10.97 -10.36 -7.93
N ILE A 319 10.62 -10.01 -6.69
CA ILE A 319 11.57 -9.68 -5.61
C ILE A 319 12.59 -10.81 -5.42
N SER A 320 12.13 -12.06 -5.41
CA SER A 320 12.99 -13.25 -5.26
C SER A 320 14.04 -13.37 -6.37
N ALA A 321 13.70 -13.02 -7.60
CA ALA A 321 14.62 -13.07 -8.72
C ALA A 321 15.69 -11.95 -8.65
N ILE A 322 15.37 -10.83 -8.00
CA ILE A 322 16.31 -9.73 -7.77
C ILE A 322 17.20 -10.05 -6.58
N THR A 323 16.65 -10.56 -5.46
CA THR A 323 17.47 -10.94 -4.30
C THR A 323 18.42 -12.09 -4.62
N ASN A 324 17.98 -13.12 -5.36
CA ASN A 324 18.85 -14.21 -5.74
C ASN A 324 19.97 -13.76 -6.70
N GLU A 325 19.69 -12.78 -7.57
CA GLU A 325 20.70 -12.19 -8.45
C GLU A 325 21.68 -11.32 -7.65
N ILE A 326 21.19 -10.55 -6.66
CA ILE A 326 22.05 -9.79 -5.75
C ILE A 326 22.94 -10.73 -4.94
N GLU A 327 22.39 -11.83 -4.40
CA GLU A 327 23.17 -12.82 -3.66
C GLU A 327 24.20 -13.50 -4.57
N ALA A 328 23.81 -13.93 -5.78
CA ALA A 328 24.75 -14.51 -6.73
C ALA A 328 25.85 -13.54 -7.15
N ILE A 329 25.53 -12.26 -7.38
CA ILE A 329 26.51 -11.22 -7.70
C ILE A 329 27.42 -10.94 -6.50
N LYS A 330 26.88 -10.92 -5.28
CA LYS A 330 27.67 -10.73 -4.05
C LYS A 330 28.61 -11.91 -3.80
N GLU A 331 28.13 -13.14 -3.99
CA GLU A 331 28.93 -14.35 -3.83
C GLU A 331 30.01 -14.42 -4.91
N GLN A 332 29.71 -14.01 -6.15
CA GLN A 332 30.73 -13.81 -7.19
C GLN A 332 31.73 -12.71 -6.83
N LEU A 333 31.28 -11.60 -6.24
CA LEU A 333 32.16 -10.52 -5.78
C LEU A 333 33.07 -10.99 -4.64
N GLU A 334 32.54 -11.71 -3.65
CA GLU A 334 33.32 -12.28 -2.54
C GLU A 334 34.30 -13.36 -3.04
N GLU A 335 33.89 -14.21 -3.98
CA GLU A 335 34.79 -15.19 -4.60
C GLU A 335 35.92 -14.49 -5.38
N GLU A 336 35.59 -13.45 -6.16
CA GLU A 336 36.57 -12.64 -6.88
C GLU A 336 37.46 -11.79 -5.96
N GLU A 337 36.94 -11.26 -4.85
CA GLU A 337 37.70 -10.58 -3.79
C GLU A 337 38.57 -11.54 -2.99
N SER A 338 38.20 -12.81 -2.87
CA SER A 338 39.04 -13.84 -2.26
C SER A 338 40.16 -14.31 -3.20
N ARG A 339 39.91 -14.26 -4.52
CA ARG A 339 40.86 -14.61 -5.58
C ARG A 339 41.79 -13.46 -5.94
N THR A 340 41.34 -12.23 -5.80
CA THR A 340 42.03 -11.01 -6.23
C THR A 340 42.45 -10.21 -5.01
N GLU A 341 43.68 -9.70 -4.97
CA GLU A 341 44.11 -8.79 -3.91
C GLU A 341 43.20 -7.55 -3.85
N SER A 342 43.02 -6.96 -2.66
CA SER A 342 42.16 -5.78 -2.44
C SER A 342 42.34 -4.71 -3.53
N ARG A 343 41.23 -4.08 -3.95
CA ARG A 343 41.27 -3.03 -4.99
C ARG A 343 42.30 -1.93 -4.69
N GLU A 344 42.44 -1.55 -3.42
CA GLU A 344 43.44 -0.56 -2.98
C GLU A 344 44.87 -1.06 -3.18
N THR A 345 45.13 -2.37 -2.96
CA THR A 345 46.46 -2.94 -3.19
C THR A 345 46.76 -3.05 -4.68
N VAL A 346 45.76 -3.32 -5.52
CA VAL A 346 45.92 -3.33 -6.98
C VAL A 346 46.17 -1.92 -7.53
N GLU A 347 45.40 -0.91 -7.09
CA GLU A 347 45.61 0.49 -7.48
C GLU A 347 46.98 1.01 -7.00
N SER A 348 47.40 0.66 -5.78
CA SER A 348 48.74 0.98 -5.26
C SER A 348 49.86 0.31 -6.06
N ARG A 349 49.72 -1.00 -6.39
CA ARG A 349 50.69 -1.70 -7.24
C ARG A 349 50.74 -1.14 -8.65
N TYR A 350 49.60 -0.74 -9.22
CA TYR A 350 49.55 -0.09 -10.52
C TYR A 350 50.25 1.26 -10.49
N ALA A 351 49.97 2.10 -9.49
CA ALA A 351 50.63 3.39 -9.31
C ALA A 351 52.16 3.22 -9.16
N GLN A 352 52.62 2.29 -8.33
CA GLN A 352 54.05 1.97 -8.18
C GLN A 352 54.66 1.44 -9.48
N ALA A 353 53.93 0.63 -10.25
CA ALA A 353 54.42 0.11 -11.53
C ALA A 353 54.55 1.22 -12.58
N VAL A 354 53.62 2.17 -12.61
CA VAL A 354 53.64 3.33 -13.51
C VAL A 354 54.80 4.26 -13.15
N GLU A 355 54.99 4.55 -11.86
CA GLU A 355 56.11 5.36 -11.37
C GLU A 355 57.46 4.72 -11.74
N ARG A 356 57.64 3.43 -11.41
CA ARG A 356 58.84 2.67 -11.79
C ARG A 356 59.05 2.66 -13.31
N TYR A 357 58.00 2.48 -14.11
CA TYR A 357 58.11 2.53 -15.56
C TYR A 357 58.59 3.90 -16.04
N GLY A 358 58.07 4.99 -15.47
CA GLY A 358 58.52 6.36 -15.72
C GLY A 358 60.02 6.52 -15.45
N ASP A 359 60.45 6.15 -14.24
CA ASP A 359 61.86 6.23 -13.83
C ASP A 359 62.78 5.41 -14.75
N MET A 360 62.40 4.17 -15.06
CA MET A 360 63.19 3.32 -15.95
C MET A 360 63.23 3.87 -17.37
N LYS A 361 62.13 4.43 -17.89
CA LYS A 361 62.08 5.04 -19.22
C LYS A 361 63.01 6.26 -19.30
N ASP A 362 63.00 7.11 -18.28
CA ASP A 362 63.86 8.29 -18.20
C ASP A 362 65.33 7.90 -18.07
N ASN A 363 65.65 6.90 -17.24
CA ASN A 363 67.00 6.35 -17.12
C ASN A 363 67.51 5.77 -18.44
N VAL A 364 66.68 5.01 -19.18
CA VAL A 364 67.03 4.50 -20.51
C VAL A 364 67.25 5.65 -21.50
N GLY A 365 66.44 6.71 -21.42
CA GLY A 365 66.62 7.93 -22.22
C GLY A 365 67.98 8.58 -21.97
N GLN A 366 68.33 8.80 -20.70
CA GLN A 366 69.61 9.38 -20.29
C GLN A 366 70.81 8.51 -20.71
N LEU A 367 70.74 7.19 -20.52
CA LEU A 367 71.80 6.27 -20.95
C LEU A 367 71.98 6.28 -22.46
N THR A 368 70.89 6.35 -23.22
CA THR A 368 70.95 6.43 -24.69
C THR A 368 71.63 7.71 -25.14
N GLU A 369 71.32 8.84 -24.49
CA GLU A 369 71.98 10.11 -24.77
C GLU A 369 73.46 10.08 -24.38
N PHE A 370 73.79 9.50 -23.23
CA PHE A 370 75.16 9.33 -22.78
C PHE A 370 76.00 8.51 -23.76
N VAL A 371 75.46 7.38 -24.26
CA VAL A 371 76.13 6.54 -25.26
C VAL A 371 76.36 7.31 -26.56
N LYS A 372 75.39 8.12 -27.02
CA LYS A 372 75.57 8.98 -28.20
C LYS A 372 76.69 9.99 -27.99
N ARG A 373 76.69 10.73 -26.87
CA ARG A 373 77.76 11.69 -26.55
C ARG A 373 79.12 11.02 -26.46
N LEU A 374 79.21 9.84 -25.85
CA LEU A 374 80.44 9.07 -25.75
C LEU A 374 80.95 8.66 -27.14
N HIS A 375 80.06 8.21 -28.02
CA HIS A 375 80.39 7.85 -29.39
C HIS A 375 80.93 9.05 -30.17
N ASP A 376 80.28 10.20 -30.08
CA ASP A 376 80.71 11.43 -30.76
C ASP A 376 82.06 11.91 -30.22
N THR A 377 82.27 11.85 -28.89
CA THR A 377 83.56 12.18 -28.26
C THR A 377 84.67 11.24 -28.72
N MET A 378 84.39 9.94 -28.86
CA MET A 378 85.37 8.97 -29.37
C MET A 378 85.71 9.21 -30.83
N ARG A 379 84.74 9.62 -31.65
CA ARG A 379 84.96 10.00 -33.05
C ARG A 379 85.86 11.22 -33.14
N GLU A 380 85.54 12.29 -32.42
CA GLU A 380 86.34 13.51 -32.39
C GLU A 380 87.77 13.23 -31.88
N ARG A 381 87.91 12.41 -30.83
CA ARG A 381 89.23 12.00 -30.31
C ARG A 381 90.05 11.26 -31.37
N ARG A 382 89.43 10.37 -32.14
CA ARG A 382 90.09 9.63 -33.22
C ARG A 382 90.54 10.56 -34.34
N GLU A 383 89.70 11.51 -34.74
CA GLU A 383 90.03 12.52 -35.74
C GLU A 383 91.23 13.39 -35.28
N LYS A 384 91.18 13.91 -34.05
CA LYS A 384 92.30 14.67 -33.45
C LYS A 384 93.58 13.84 -33.36
N TYR A 385 93.48 12.57 -33.01
CA TYR A 385 94.64 11.66 -32.97
C TYR A 385 95.23 11.45 -34.37
N CYS A 386 94.42 11.25 -35.40
CA CYS A 386 94.89 11.15 -36.79
C CYS A 386 95.63 12.43 -37.22
N ILE A 387 95.05 13.60 -36.95
CA ILE A 387 95.68 14.91 -37.24
C ILE A 387 97.02 15.03 -36.51
N LEU A 388 97.07 14.68 -35.22
CA LEU A 388 98.31 14.69 -34.43
C LEU A 388 99.38 13.79 -35.07
N CYS A 389 99.04 12.55 -35.42
CA CYS A 389 99.96 11.63 -36.07
C CYS A 389 100.49 12.17 -37.42
N GLU A 390 99.61 12.72 -38.25
CA GLU A 390 99.99 13.32 -39.54
C GLU A 390 100.94 14.51 -39.33
N GLN A 391 100.63 15.40 -38.40
CA GLN A 391 101.48 16.54 -38.04
C GLN A 391 102.85 16.10 -37.50
N THR A 392 102.87 15.12 -36.60
CA THR A 392 104.10 14.52 -36.07
C THR A 392 104.95 13.92 -37.20
N VAL A 393 104.36 13.16 -38.12
CA VAL A 393 105.08 12.57 -39.25
C VAL A 393 105.63 13.63 -40.21
N LEU A 394 104.85 14.67 -40.51
CA LEU A 394 105.30 15.77 -41.35
C LEU A 394 106.48 16.50 -40.70
N ARG A 395 106.40 16.81 -39.40
CA ARG A 395 107.47 17.49 -38.66
C ARG A 395 108.74 16.62 -38.61
N LEU A 396 108.60 15.33 -38.31
CA LEU A 396 109.72 14.38 -38.34
C LEU A 396 110.40 14.33 -39.71
N ARG A 397 109.63 14.25 -40.79
CA ARG A 397 110.16 14.23 -42.16
C ARG A 397 110.95 15.48 -42.47
N LEU A 398 110.43 16.66 -42.11
CA LEU A 398 111.09 17.94 -42.36
C LEU A 398 112.42 18.03 -41.61
N ILE A 399 112.40 17.79 -40.29
CA ILE A 399 113.59 17.93 -39.43
C ILE A 399 114.65 16.87 -39.78
N PHE A 400 114.23 15.62 -40.00
CA PHE A 400 115.15 14.56 -40.40
C PHE A 400 115.81 14.85 -41.76
N SER A 401 115.04 15.37 -42.72
CA SER A 401 115.59 15.74 -44.03
C SER A 401 116.54 16.93 -43.91
N SER A 402 116.21 17.96 -43.12
CA SER A 402 117.06 19.15 -42.95
C SER A 402 118.36 18.85 -42.21
N THR A 403 118.30 18.04 -41.15
CA THR A 403 119.48 17.63 -40.36
C THR A 403 120.44 16.76 -41.17
N LEU A 404 119.92 15.85 -42.00
CA LEU A 404 120.77 15.06 -42.91
C LEU A 404 121.39 15.89 -44.04
N LEU A 405 120.66 16.87 -44.57
CA LEU A 405 121.16 17.74 -45.65
C LEU A 405 122.39 18.55 -45.22
N GLN A 406 122.51 18.91 -43.92
CA GLN A 406 123.69 19.61 -43.39
C GLN A 406 125.00 18.85 -43.59
N GLN A 407 124.95 17.53 -43.78
CA GLN A 407 126.11 16.66 -44.02
C GLN A 407 126.09 16.02 -45.42
N ASN A 408 125.40 16.64 -46.38
CA ASN A 408 125.26 16.13 -47.75
C ASN A 408 124.61 14.74 -47.83
N PHE A 409 123.69 14.40 -46.92
CA PHE A 409 122.85 13.20 -47.02
C PHE A 409 121.41 13.58 -47.38
N ILE A 410 120.73 12.71 -48.11
CA ILE A 410 119.30 12.81 -48.42
C ILE A 410 118.60 11.67 -47.71
N GLY A 411 117.73 11.99 -46.77
CA GLY A 411 116.91 11.04 -46.03
C GLY A 411 115.43 11.07 -46.43
N ARG A 412 114.75 9.93 -46.32
CA ARG A 412 113.30 9.82 -46.47
C ARG A 412 112.73 8.89 -45.39
N LEU A 413 111.68 9.36 -44.72
CA LEU A 413 110.93 8.58 -43.74
C LEU A 413 109.57 8.17 -44.31
N GLU A 414 109.35 6.86 -44.47
CA GLU A 414 108.08 6.29 -44.90
C GLU A 414 107.39 5.60 -43.73
N PHE A 415 106.32 6.25 -43.22
CA PHE A 415 105.48 5.71 -42.15
C PHE A 415 104.29 4.96 -42.76
N ASN A 416 104.11 3.71 -42.35
CA ASN A 416 102.92 2.93 -42.61
C ASN A 416 102.19 2.68 -41.27
N HIS A 417 101.24 3.56 -40.96
CA HIS A 417 100.47 3.47 -39.71
C HIS A 417 99.56 2.24 -39.66
N ALA A 418 99.12 1.71 -40.80
CA ALA A 418 98.29 0.51 -40.85
C ALA A 418 99.08 -0.76 -40.50
N LYS A 419 100.33 -0.86 -40.97
CA LYS A 419 101.23 -1.99 -40.67
C LYS A 419 102.12 -1.74 -39.44
N GLN A 420 102.03 -0.56 -38.83
CA GLN A 420 102.91 -0.11 -37.74
C GLN A 420 104.40 -0.22 -38.11
N GLN A 421 104.74 0.17 -39.34
CA GLN A 421 106.09 0.07 -39.87
C GLN A 421 106.65 1.45 -40.20
N LEU A 422 107.91 1.68 -39.84
CA LEU A 422 108.70 2.82 -40.27
C LEU A 422 109.83 2.30 -41.15
N HIS A 423 109.91 2.83 -42.37
CA HIS A 423 111.01 2.58 -43.28
C HIS A 423 111.85 3.84 -43.44
N ILE A 424 113.13 3.73 -43.13
CA ILE A 424 114.10 4.82 -43.15
C ILE A 424 115.04 4.58 -44.32
N GLN A 425 115.08 5.51 -45.25
CA GLN A 425 115.97 5.49 -46.42
C GLN A 425 116.93 6.66 -46.32
N VAL A 426 118.23 6.42 -46.49
CA VAL A 426 119.26 7.47 -46.46
C VAL A 426 120.25 7.21 -47.58
N LYS A 427 120.64 8.26 -48.31
CA LYS A 427 121.66 8.21 -49.36
C LYS A 427 122.66 9.37 -49.26
N PRO A 428 123.95 9.18 -49.59
CA PRO A 428 124.89 10.28 -49.78
C PRO A 428 124.53 11.10 -51.03
N SER A 429 124.65 12.43 -51.00
CA SER A 429 124.27 13.32 -52.11
C SER A 429 125.21 13.19 -53.33
N GLU A 430 126.38 12.59 -53.17
CA GLU A 430 127.40 12.47 -54.23
C GLU A 430 127.20 11.23 -55.13
N GLN A 431 126.32 10.27 -54.77
CA GLN A 431 126.09 9.05 -55.54
C GLN A 431 124.82 9.14 -56.38
N ASN A 432 124.97 9.01 -57.71
CA ASN A 432 123.88 9.09 -58.69
C ASN A 432 123.15 7.73 -58.86
N SER A 433 122.76 7.11 -57.75
CA SER A 433 122.09 5.80 -57.71
C SER A 433 120.62 5.94 -57.28
N GLN A 434 119.75 5.07 -57.82
CA GLN A 434 118.32 5.05 -57.54
C GLN A 434 118.03 4.98 -56.02
N LEU A 435 116.92 5.60 -55.60
CA LEU A 435 116.43 5.77 -54.21
C LEU A 435 116.04 4.45 -53.49
N GLN A 436 116.91 3.44 -53.51
CA GLN A 436 116.75 2.19 -52.75
C GLN A 436 118.09 1.78 -52.13
N GLN A 437 118.49 2.47 -51.06
CA GLN A 437 119.46 1.91 -50.12
C GLN A 437 118.82 1.86 -48.73
N ASP A 438 118.54 0.64 -48.29
CA ASP A 438 118.18 0.34 -46.90
C ASP A 438 119.35 0.70 -45.98
N LEU A 439 119.05 1.08 -44.72
CA LEU A 439 120.05 1.37 -43.67
C LEU A 439 121.16 0.30 -43.54
N LYS A 440 120.89 -0.95 -43.95
CA LYS A 440 121.84 -2.06 -43.92
C LYS A 440 123.01 -1.91 -44.90
N ALA A 441 122.86 -1.11 -45.96
CA ALA A 441 123.87 -0.89 -46.99
C ALA A 441 124.86 0.25 -46.69
N LEU A 442 124.61 1.01 -45.61
CA LEU A 442 125.44 2.16 -45.20
C LEU A 442 126.63 1.73 -44.33
N SER A 443 127.69 2.54 -44.31
CA SER A 443 128.85 2.32 -43.43
C SER A 443 128.47 2.46 -41.95
N GLY A 444 129.25 1.85 -41.04
CA GLY A 444 129.01 1.89 -39.60
C GLY A 444 128.74 3.30 -39.07
N GLY A 445 129.58 4.27 -39.45
CA GLY A 445 129.45 5.66 -39.03
C GLY A 445 128.28 6.41 -39.66
N GLU A 446 127.90 6.09 -40.91
CA GLU A 446 126.70 6.69 -41.55
C GLU A 446 125.40 6.19 -40.94
N ARG A 447 125.35 4.91 -40.54
CA ARG A 447 124.20 4.35 -39.81
C ARG A 447 124.05 5.01 -38.45
N SER A 448 125.15 5.13 -37.69
CA SER A 448 125.14 5.82 -36.39
C SER A 448 124.70 7.27 -36.56
N PHE A 449 125.25 8.00 -37.55
CA PHE A 449 124.88 9.41 -37.79
C PHE A 449 123.41 9.57 -38.20
N SER A 450 122.92 8.71 -39.10
CA SER A 450 121.51 8.70 -39.52
C SER A 450 120.58 8.41 -38.35
N THR A 451 121.00 7.55 -37.42
CA THR A 451 120.25 7.24 -36.20
C THR A 451 120.21 8.45 -35.27
N VAL A 452 121.33 9.16 -35.08
CA VAL A 452 121.37 10.41 -34.30
C VAL A 452 120.47 11.48 -34.92
N CYS A 453 120.51 11.69 -36.23
CA CYS A 453 119.62 12.64 -36.91
C CYS A 453 118.15 12.27 -36.73
N PHE A 454 117.81 10.98 -36.76
CA PHE A 454 116.45 10.52 -36.50
C PHE A 454 116.03 10.75 -35.04
N VAL A 455 116.90 10.48 -34.08
CA VAL A 455 116.66 10.75 -32.65
C VAL A 455 116.48 12.25 -32.39
N LEU A 456 117.31 13.10 -33.00
CA LEU A 456 117.19 14.56 -32.93
C LEU A 456 115.85 15.04 -33.50
N ALA A 457 115.44 14.51 -34.66
CA ALA A 457 114.13 14.82 -35.23
C ALA A 457 112.97 14.41 -34.29
N LEU A 458 113.09 13.25 -33.63
CA LEU A 458 112.13 12.82 -32.61
C LEU A 458 112.09 13.75 -31.40
N TRP A 459 113.25 14.19 -30.91
CA TRP A 459 113.35 15.08 -29.76
C TRP A 459 112.81 16.49 -29.99
N GLU A 460 112.92 17.00 -31.21
CA GLU A 460 112.33 18.29 -31.54
C GLU A 460 110.81 18.15 -31.78
N THR A 461 110.37 16.99 -32.29
CA THR A 461 108.94 16.74 -32.52
C THR A 461 108.17 16.37 -31.25
N MET A 462 108.82 15.72 -30.29
CA MET A 462 108.22 15.26 -29.04
C MET A 462 108.78 16.02 -27.84
N GLU A 463 107.91 16.61 -27.03
CA GLU A 463 108.31 17.26 -25.79
C GLU A 463 108.75 16.22 -24.75
N CYS A 464 110.03 16.24 -24.37
CA CYS A 464 110.58 15.40 -23.33
C CYS A 464 111.31 16.26 -22.27
N PRO A 465 111.05 16.08 -20.97
CA PRO A 465 111.61 16.94 -19.92
C PRO A 465 113.10 16.68 -19.64
N PHE A 466 113.62 15.51 -20.01
CA PHE A 466 115.04 15.18 -19.96
C PHE A 466 115.38 14.18 -21.08
N ARG A 467 116.63 14.22 -21.54
CA ARG A 467 117.18 13.39 -22.62
C ARG A 467 118.44 12.69 -22.12
N VAL A 468 118.59 11.41 -22.43
CA VAL A 468 119.78 10.61 -22.09
C VAL A 468 120.20 9.84 -23.34
N MET A 469 121.46 9.99 -23.74
CA MET A 469 122.07 9.17 -24.79
C MET A 469 123.32 8.52 -24.23
N ASP A 470 123.42 7.22 -24.45
CA ASP A 470 124.61 6.44 -24.16
C ASP A 470 125.18 5.89 -25.47
N GLU A 471 126.50 5.78 -25.55
CA GLU A 471 127.20 5.09 -26.65
C GLU A 471 126.84 5.54 -28.09
N PHE A 472 126.38 6.78 -28.29
CA PHE A 472 125.88 7.23 -29.60
C PHE A 472 126.99 7.37 -30.68
N ASP A 473 128.26 7.40 -30.30
CA ASP A 473 129.41 7.69 -31.16
C ASP A 473 130.27 6.47 -31.52
N ILE A 474 129.91 5.25 -31.10
CA ILE A 474 130.75 4.03 -31.15
C ILE A 474 131.25 3.62 -32.54
N PHE A 475 130.69 4.14 -33.63
CA PHE A 475 131.14 3.87 -35.00
C PHE A 475 131.40 5.12 -35.84
N MET A 476 131.38 6.30 -35.22
CA MET A 476 131.61 7.57 -35.90
C MET A 476 133.10 7.94 -35.95
N ASP A 477 133.53 8.59 -37.03
CA ASP A 477 134.83 9.24 -37.08
C ASP A 477 134.80 10.55 -36.26
N MET A 478 135.98 11.13 -35.99
CA MET A 478 136.10 12.35 -35.18
C MET A 478 135.35 13.55 -35.80
N GLY A 479 135.21 13.58 -37.12
CA GLY A 479 134.45 14.62 -37.83
C GLY A 479 132.95 14.52 -37.57
N LYS A 480 132.32 13.37 -37.84
CA LYS A 480 130.89 13.14 -37.62
C LYS A 480 130.54 13.18 -36.13
N ARG A 481 131.45 12.76 -35.25
CA ARG A 481 131.28 12.88 -33.80
C ARG A 481 131.17 14.34 -33.36
N ARG A 482 132.04 15.23 -33.86
CA ARG A 482 131.99 16.66 -33.52
C ARG A 482 130.71 17.31 -34.01
N VAL A 483 130.33 17.06 -35.26
CA VAL A 483 129.09 17.58 -35.84
C VAL A 483 127.86 17.08 -35.08
N SER A 484 127.81 15.79 -34.74
CA SER A 484 126.69 15.22 -33.97
C SER A 484 126.56 15.88 -32.60
N LEU A 485 127.68 16.09 -31.89
CA LEU A 485 127.70 16.80 -30.60
C LEU A 485 127.24 18.25 -30.72
N GLU A 486 127.69 18.97 -31.75
CA GLU A 486 127.24 20.35 -32.03
C GLU A 486 125.72 20.37 -32.28
N MET A 487 125.20 19.49 -33.12
CA MET A 487 123.74 19.38 -33.38
C MET A 487 122.93 19.04 -32.13
N ILE A 488 123.48 18.23 -31.22
CA ILE A 488 122.82 17.89 -29.94
C ILE A 488 122.79 19.09 -28.98
N LEU A 489 123.80 19.97 -29.02
CA LEU A 489 123.90 21.15 -28.16
C LEU A 489 123.14 22.36 -28.69
N GLU A 490 123.01 22.50 -30.01
CA GLU A 490 122.29 23.60 -30.67
C GLU A 490 120.76 23.43 -30.67
N MET A 491 120.26 22.20 -30.45
CA MET A 491 118.84 21.86 -30.34
C MET A 491 118.33 21.87 -28.90
#